data_AF-X0SZ29-F1
#
_entry.id   AF-X0SZ29-F1
#
_cell.length_a   1.000
_cell.length_b   1.000
_cell.length_c   1.000
_cell.angle_alpha   90.00
_cell.angle_beta   90.00
_cell.angle_gamma   90.00
#
_symmetry.space_group_name_H-M   'P 1'
#
loop_
_entity.id
_entity.type
_entity.pdbx_description
1 polymer ?
#
loop_
_entity_poly.entity_id
_entity_poly.type
_entity_poly.pdbx_seq_one_letter_code
_entity_poly.pdbx_strand_id
1 'polypeptide(L)'
;DKKLLDKITIVPTYGAEKMPKVMTFAMMSNCLVTGLIDSDKDIEKIKQQFEKVGVKDPVLENISTISKKDIIKTVEDILPLSIFKESVYRVYKKEFDKRRRKLDKNKIPISLPRMKKLEKYFRKKLTSPKHELLKMDIARTFSEVVKIKHNISVAEWAVAKKVVNGIKTFVRQKTTKKSNAK
;
A
#
# COMPACT_ATOMS: atom_id res chain seq x y z
N ASP A 1 -0.27 17.51 -11.87
CA ASP A 1 0.19 17.13 -13.21
C ASP A 1 -0.48 15.83 -13.67
N LYS A 2 -1.53 15.96 -14.49
CA LYS A 2 -2.41 14.86 -14.94
C LYS A 2 -1.68 13.97 -15.95
N LYS A 3 -0.90 14.59 -16.85
CA LYS A 3 -0.06 13.94 -17.87
C LYS A 3 1.01 12.99 -17.33
N LEU A 4 1.38 13.12 -16.05
CA LEU A 4 2.39 12.27 -15.41
C LEU A 4 1.77 11.04 -14.71
N LEU A 5 0.49 11.09 -14.35
CA LEU A 5 -0.24 9.89 -13.92
C LEU A 5 -0.49 8.98 -15.12
N ASP A 6 -0.69 9.55 -16.31
CA ASP A 6 -0.85 8.80 -17.57
C ASP A 6 0.42 8.05 -18.01
N LYS A 7 1.58 8.32 -17.37
CA LYS A 7 2.87 7.66 -17.66
C LYS A 7 3.37 6.77 -16.52
N ILE A 8 2.67 6.71 -15.38
CA ILE A 8 3.05 5.89 -14.23
C ILE A 8 1.98 4.82 -14.01
N THR A 9 2.36 3.57 -14.26
CA THR A 9 1.51 2.42 -13.95
C THR A 9 1.90 1.85 -12.59
N ILE A 10 0.92 1.66 -11.70
CA ILE A 10 1.11 1.00 -10.41
C ILE A 10 0.77 -0.48 -10.59
N VAL A 11 1.73 -1.35 -10.34
CA VAL A 11 1.56 -2.80 -10.43
C VAL A 11 1.62 -3.41 -9.03
N PRO A 12 0.54 -4.06 -8.53
CA PRO A 12 0.59 -4.74 -7.25
C PRO A 12 1.48 -5.97 -7.33
N THR A 13 2.39 -6.12 -6.36
CA THR A 13 3.34 -7.25 -6.33
C THR A 13 2.85 -8.44 -5.53
N TYR A 14 1.74 -8.29 -4.78
CA TYR A 14 1.19 -9.33 -3.90
C TYR A 14 2.17 -9.82 -2.82
N GLY A 15 3.00 -8.91 -2.31
CA GLY A 15 3.94 -9.17 -1.24
C GLY A 15 5.40 -9.01 -1.66
N ALA A 16 6.29 -8.94 -0.66
CA ALA A 16 7.72 -8.76 -0.85
C ALA A 16 8.38 -9.96 -1.57
N GLU A 17 7.86 -11.17 -1.36
CA GLU A 17 8.40 -12.40 -1.95
C GLU A 17 8.19 -12.48 -3.47
N LYS A 18 7.06 -11.95 -3.96
CA LYS A 18 6.68 -11.96 -5.39
C LYS A 18 7.18 -10.72 -6.13
N MET A 19 7.55 -9.66 -5.41
CA MET A 19 8.05 -8.40 -5.98
C MET A 19 9.22 -8.57 -6.95
N PRO A 20 10.26 -9.39 -6.67
CA PRO A 20 11.36 -9.60 -7.61
C PRO A 20 10.91 -10.05 -8.98
N LYS A 21 10.05 -11.09 -9.05
CA LYS A 21 9.53 -11.63 -10.31
C LYS A 21 8.73 -10.59 -11.09
N VAL A 22 7.82 -9.89 -10.41
CA VAL A 22 6.98 -8.85 -11.03
C VAL A 22 7.84 -7.73 -11.61
N MET A 23 8.84 -7.28 -10.86
CA MET A 23 9.76 -6.23 -11.33
C MET A 23 10.61 -6.70 -12.51
N THR A 24 11.14 -7.93 -12.49
CA THR A 24 11.89 -8.49 -13.62
C THR A 24 11.05 -8.53 -14.89
N PHE A 25 9.79 -8.99 -14.84
CA PHE A 25 8.91 -8.99 -16.01
C PHE A 25 8.66 -7.59 -16.58
N ALA A 26 8.47 -6.61 -15.70
CA ALA A 26 8.31 -5.22 -16.12
C ALA A 26 9.61 -4.65 -16.73
N MET A 27 10.78 -4.99 -16.18
CA MET A 27 12.08 -4.60 -16.73
C MET A 27 12.33 -5.21 -18.11
N MET A 28 11.98 -6.49 -18.31
CA MET A 28 12.06 -7.17 -19.61
C MET A 28 11.15 -6.54 -20.67
N SER A 29 10.09 -5.84 -20.25
CA SER A 29 9.19 -5.10 -21.12
C SER A 29 9.70 -3.69 -21.47
N ASN A 30 11.00 -3.41 -21.27
CA ASN A 30 11.63 -2.10 -21.44
C ASN A 30 11.01 -0.97 -20.59
N CYS A 31 10.37 -1.30 -19.47
CA CYS A 31 9.85 -0.30 -18.54
C CYS A 31 10.91 0.11 -17.51
N LEU A 32 10.90 1.39 -17.11
CA LEU A 32 11.60 1.84 -15.91
C LEU A 32 10.77 1.42 -14.69
N VAL A 33 11.36 0.58 -13.84
CA VAL A 33 10.67 -0.02 -12.68
C VAL A 33 11.29 0.49 -11.39
N THR A 34 10.44 0.82 -10.42
CA THR A 34 10.82 1.17 -9.05
C THR A 34 9.94 0.40 -8.10
N GLY A 35 10.54 -0.29 -7.14
CA GLY A 35 9.82 -0.96 -6.06
C GLY A 35 9.55 0.00 -4.92
N LEU A 36 8.30 0.05 -4.46
CA LEU A 36 7.91 0.72 -3.24
C LEU A 36 7.55 -0.33 -2.19
N ILE A 37 8.21 -0.27 -1.04
CA ILE A 37 8.03 -1.24 0.04
C ILE A 37 7.54 -0.57 1.32
N ASP A 38 6.80 -1.35 2.11
CA ASP A 38 6.39 -0.95 3.45
C ASP A 38 7.63 -0.79 4.33
N SER A 39 7.64 0.23 5.17
CA SER A 39 8.80 0.55 6.04
C SER A 39 8.95 -0.38 7.24
N ASP A 40 8.03 -1.33 7.42
CA ASP A 40 8.19 -2.45 8.36
C ASP A 40 8.88 -3.67 7.73
N LYS A 41 9.25 -3.59 6.45
CA LYS A 41 10.02 -4.60 5.73
C LYS A 41 11.50 -4.25 5.69
N ASP A 42 12.30 -5.29 5.72
CA ASP A 42 13.75 -5.21 5.63
C ASP A 42 14.15 -5.15 4.15
N ILE A 43 14.63 -3.97 3.71
CA ILE A 43 15.07 -3.73 2.33
C ILE A 43 16.15 -4.74 1.92
N GLU A 44 17.10 -5.02 2.81
CA GLU A 44 18.27 -5.84 2.49
C GLU A 44 17.86 -7.29 2.25
N LYS A 45 16.94 -7.82 3.07
CA LYS A 45 16.33 -9.13 2.82
C LYS A 45 15.57 -9.18 1.50
N ILE A 46 14.90 -8.10 1.10
CA ILE A 46 14.20 -8.05 -0.18
C ILE A 46 15.21 -8.04 -1.33
N LYS A 47 16.28 -7.23 -1.25
CA LYS A 47 17.36 -7.19 -2.26
C LYS A 47 17.99 -8.56 -2.49
N GLN A 48 18.23 -9.33 -1.44
CA GLN A 48 18.73 -10.72 -1.57
C GLN A 48 17.79 -11.62 -2.40
N GLN A 49 16.48 -11.37 -2.42
CA GLN A 49 15.55 -12.12 -3.27
C GLN A 49 15.65 -11.70 -4.76
N PHE A 50 16.10 -10.48 -5.06
CA PHE A 50 16.33 -10.02 -6.43
C PHE A 50 17.55 -10.68 -7.07
N GLU A 51 18.57 -10.98 -6.27
CA GLU A 51 19.75 -11.72 -6.75
C GLU A 51 19.36 -13.09 -7.32
N LYS A 52 18.36 -13.75 -6.71
CA LYS A 52 17.84 -15.06 -7.18
C LYS A 52 17.18 -15.01 -8.55
N VAL A 53 16.75 -13.84 -9.00
CA VAL A 53 16.15 -13.62 -10.33
C VAL A 53 17.07 -12.82 -11.25
N GLY A 54 18.36 -12.77 -10.93
CA GLY A 54 19.39 -12.16 -11.78
C GLY A 54 19.39 -10.63 -11.81
N VAL A 55 18.65 -9.96 -10.93
CA VAL A 55 18.62 -8.49 -10.86
C VAL A 55 19.65 -8.02 -9.84
N LYS A 56 20.74 -7.44 -10.32
CA LYS A 56 21.76 -6.80 -9.49
C LYS A 56 21.35 -5.35 -9.21
N ASP A 57 21.31 -4.97 -7.94
CA ASP A 57 20.92 -3.65 -7.43
C ASP A 57 19.52 -3.16 -7.88
N PRO A 58 18.44 -3.77 -7.38
CA PRO A 58 17.09 -3.31 -7.68
C PRO A 58 16.83 -1.91 -7.10
N VAL A 59 16.17 -1.05 -7.89
CA VAL A 59 15.73 0.26 -7.42
C VAL A 59 14.51 0.10 -6.50
N LEU A 60 14.77 0.05 -5.20
CA LEU A 60 13.77 -0.06 -4.14
C LEU A 60 13.79 1.19 -3.25
N GLU A 61 12.64 1.56 -2.70
CA GLU A 61 12.52 2.64 -1.73
C GLU A 61 11.43 2.34 -0.69
N ASN A 62 11.66 2.80 0.55
CA ASN A 62 10.72 2.70 1.65
C ASN A 62 9.67 3.82 1.60
N ILE A 63 8.43 3.46 1.91
CA ILE A 63 7.32 4.40 1.96
C ILE A 63 7.52 5.53 2.98
N SER A 64 8.22 5.27 4.08
CA SER A 64 8.58 6.28 5.09
C SER A 64 9.52 7.35 4.50
N THR A 65 10.52 6.94 3.71
CA THR A 65 11.44 7.84 3.02
C THR A 65 10.71 8.75 2.03
N ILE A 66 9.83 8.17 1.21
CA ILE A 66 9.05 8.90 0.21
C ILE A 66 8.09 9.90 0.87
N SER A 67 7.41 9.46 1.93
CA SER A 67 6.40 10.26 2.61
C SER A 67 6.97 11.34 3.52
N LYS A 68 8.27 11.26 3.86
CA LYS A 68 8.95 12.09 4.86
C LYS A 68 8.22 12.11 6.20
N LYS A 69 7.61 10.97 6.56
CA LYS A 69 6.83 10.80 7.79
C LYS A 69 7.08 9.43 8.38
N ASP A 70 7.73 9.41 9.53
CA ASP A 70 8.10 8.15 10.22
C ASP A 70 6.89 7.34 10.72
N ILE A 71 5.73 7.98 10.80
CA ILE A 71 4.47 7.38 11.27
C ILE A 71 3.77 6.58 10.15
N ILE A 72 4.04 6.88 8.88
CA ILE A 72 3.46 6.13 7.76
C ILE A 72 4.30 4.87 7.59
N LYS A 73 3.76 3.73 8.04
CA LYS A 73 4.48 2.47 8.03
C LYS A 73 4.21 1.64 6.79
N THR A 74 2.97 1.68 6.32
CA THR A 74 2.45 0.82 5.25
C THR A 74 1.72 1.62 4.18
N VAL A 75 1.54 1.06 2.99
CA VAL A 75 0.75 1.71 1.91
C VAL A 75 -0.67 2.05 2.35
N GLU A 76 -1.28 1.20 3.18
CA GLU A 76 -2.64 1.40 3.71
C GLU A 76 -2.75 2.59 4.67
N ASP A 77 -1.63 3.03 5.27
CA ASP A 77 -1.57 4.22 6.12
C ASP A 77 -1.74 5.53 5.34
N ILE A 78 -1.63 5.49 4.01
CA ILE A 78 -1.81 6.63 3.12
C ILE A 78 -3.29 6.88 2.77
N LEU A 79 -4.12 5.83 2.89
CA LEU A 79 -5.51 5.89 2.45
C LEU A 79 -6.35 6.87 3.32
N PRO A 80 -7.30 7.61 2.71
CA PRO A 80 -8.30 8.40 3.43
C PRO A 80 -8.99 7.61 4.54
N LEU A 81 -9.01 8.19 5.73
CA LEU A 81 -9.44 7.52 6.94
C LEU A 81 -10.92 7.11 6.88
N SER A 82 -11.80 8.02 6.43
CA SER A 82 -13.24 7.79 6.36
C SER A 82 -13.60 6.64 5.42
N ILE A 83 -12.89 6.54 4.28
CA ILE A 83 -13.08 5.51 3.26
C ILE A 83 -12.51 4.18 3.73
N PHE A 84 -11.30 4.21 4.29
CA PHE A 84 -10.68 3.02 4.82
C PHE A 84 -11.53 2.38 5.93
N LYS A 85 -12.02 3.19 6.88
CA LYS A 85 -12.91 2.73 7.97
C LYS A 85 -14.20 2.09 7.43
N GLU A 86 -14.83 2.73 6.45
CA GLU A 86 -16.04 2.21 5.80
C GLU A 86 -15.76 0.86 5.12
N SER A 87 -14.64 0.76 4.40
CA SER A 87 -14.26 -0.43 3.66
C SER A 87 -14.02 -1.61 4.60
N VAL A 88 -13.25 -1.38 5.68
CA VAL A 88 -13.03 -2.37 6.74
C VAL A 88 -14.34 -2.81 7.35
N TYR A 89 -15.23 -1.86 7.70
CA TYR A 89 -16.53 -2.17 8.27
C TYR A 89 -17.36 -3.07 7.35
N ARG A 90 -17.46 -2.75 6.06
CA ARG A 90 -18.26 -3.52 5.10
C ARG A 90 -17.76 -4.95 4.93
N VAL A 91 -16.45 -5.15 4.85
CA VAL A 91 -15.85 -6.49 4.76
C VAL A 91 -16.14 -7.29 6.03
N TYR A 92 -15.84 -6.71 7.19
CA TYR A 92 -15.93 -7.42 8.45
C TYR A 92 -17.35 -7.56 8.98
N LYS A 93 -18.28 -6.68 8.58
CA LYS A 93 -19.70 -6.83 8.91
C LYS A 93 -20.23 -8.16 8.38
N LYS A 94 -19.90 -8.53 7.13
CA LYS A 94 -20.28 -9.83 6.56
C LYS A 94 -19.77 -11.00 7.41
N GLU A 95 -18.52 -10.91 7.88
CA GLU A 95 -17.91 -11.95 8.75
C GLU A 95 -18.55 -12.03 10.14
N PHE A 96 -18.98 -10.90 10.70
CA PHE A 96 -19.69 -10.85 11.98
C PHE A 96 -21.13 -11.36 11.84
N ASP A 97 -21.84 -10.96 10.79
CA ASP A 97 -23.21 -11.37 10.51
C ASP A 97 -23.31 -12.89 10.31
N LYS A 98 -22.36 -13.50 9.57
CA LYS A 98 -22.22 -14.97 9.45
C LYS A 98 -22.13 -15.68 10.80
N ARG A 99 -21.57 -15.02 11.82
CA ARG A 99 -21.38 -15.55 13.17
C ARG A 99 -22.44 -15.06 14.15
N ARG A 100 -23.50 -14.38 13.66
CA ARG A 100 -24.56 -13.76 14.47
C ARG A 100 -24.03 -12.80 15.54
N ARG A 101 -22.90 -12.11 15.26
CA ARG A 101 -22.28 -11.10 16.13
C ARG A 101 -22.55 -9.70 15.57
N LYS A 102 -22.57 -8.68 16.44
CA LYS A 102 -22.68 -7.27 16.03
C LYS A 102 -21.30 -6.63 15.90
N LEU A 103 -21.06 -5.93 14.80
CA LEU A 103 -19.88 -5.07 14.62
C LEU A 103 -20.29 -3.60 14.74
N ASP A 104 -19.67 -2.89 15.68
CA ASP A 104 -19.79 -1.44 15.79
C ASP A 104 -18.68 -0.78 15.00
N LYS A 105 -19.07 -0.06 13.94
CA LYS A 105 -18.16 0.69 13.08
C LYS A 105 -17.30 1.67 13.86
N ASN A 106 -17.85 2.33 14.87
CA ASN A 106 -17.15 3.38 15.60
C ASN A 106 -16.01 2.84 16.46
N LYS A 107 -16.09 1.57 16.87
CA LYS A 107 -15.07 0.86 17.67
C LYS A 107 -13.92 0.28 16.85
N ILE A 108 -13.96 0.36 15.51
CA ILE A 108 -12.88 -0.15 14.65
C ILE A 108 -11.66 0.78 14.77
N PRO A 109 -10.49 0.27 15.23
CA PRO A 109 -9.30 1.09 15.40
C PRO A 109 -8.60 1.33 14.08
N ILE A 110 -8.58 2.59 13.65
CA ILE A 110 -8.00 3.06 12.39
C ILE A 110 -6.85 4.07 12.61
N SER A 111 -6.33 4.13 13.84
CA SER A 111 -5.13 4.90 14.16
C SER A 111 -3.88 4.20 13.62
N LEU A 112 -2.83 4.97 13.34
CA LEU A 112 -1.56 4.43 12.85
C LEU A 112 -0.83 3.64 13.97
N PRO A 113 -0.07 2.57 13.63
CA PRO A 113 -0.06 1.86 12.35
C PRO A 113 -1.36 1.06 12.17
N ARG A 114 -2.10 1.33 11.08
CA ARG A 114 -3.51 0.89 10.94
C ARG A 114 -3.64 -0.62 10.89
N MET A 115 -2.89 -1.26 9.99
CA MET A 115 -3.05 -2.68 9.70
C MET A 115 -2.78 -3.55 10.93
N LYS A 116 -1.71 -3.26 11.67
CA LYS A 116 -1.36 -3.98 12.91
C LYS A 116 -2.44 -3.85 13.98
N LYS A 117 -3.06 -2.67 14.11
CA LYS A 117 -4.15 -2.43 15.07
C LYS A 117 -5.44 -3.15 14.66
N LEU A 118 -5.78 -3.13 13.38
CA LEU A 118 -6.93 -3.86 12.83
C LEU A 118 -6.79 -5.36 13.02
N GLU A 119 -5.64 -5.92 12.68
CA GLU A 119 -5.37 -7.35 12.83
C GLU A 119 -5.53 -7.79 14.29
N LYS A 120 -4.92 -7.07 15.24
CA LYS A 120 -5.07 -7.32 16.68
C LYS A 120 -6.54 -7.23 17.13
N TYR A 121 -7.29 -6.26 16.62
CA TYR A 121 -8.70 -6.06 16.97
C TYR A 121 -9.58 -7.23 16.50
N PHE A 122 -9.50 -7.59 15.21
CA PHE A 122 -10.35 -8.63 14.65
C PHE A 122 -9.94 -10.03 15.08
N ARG A 123 -8.65 -10.29 15.30
CA ARG A 123 -8.18 -11.55 15.91
C ARG A 123 -8.82 -11.79 17.27
N LYS A 124 -8.88 -10.77 18.13
CA LYS A 124 -9.57 -10.84 19.43
C LYS A 124 -11.09 -11.02 19.27
N LYS A 125 -11.73 -10.25 18.38
CA LYS A 125 -13.20 -10.26 18.25
C LYS A 125 -13.78 -11.48 17.54
N LEU A 126 -13.06 -12.06 16.60
CA LEU A 126 -13.50 -13.24 15.84
C LEU A 126 -13.01 -14.55 16.45
N THR A 127 -12.27 -14.48 17.57
CA THR A 127 -11.83 -15.65 18.37
C THR A 127 -11.17 -16.74 17.53
N SER A 128 -10.52 -16.36 16.43
CA SER A 128 -9.77 -17.28 15.59
C SER A 128 -8.27 -16.96 15.74
N PRO A 129 -7.46 -17.93 16.18
CA PRO A 129 -6.02 -17.72 16.36
C PRO A 129 -5.31 -17.40 15.04
N LYS A 130 -5.92 -17.76 13.90
CA LYS A 130 -5.43 -17.54 12.53
C LYS A 130 -6.34 -16.62 11.71
N HIS A 131 -7.11 -15.71 12.32
CA HIS A 131 -7.92 -14.81 11.52
C HIS A 131 -7.01 -13.89 10.69
N GLU A 132 -6.92 -14.16 9.40
CA GLU A 132 -6.14 -13.35 8.47
C GLU A 132 -6.84 -12.04 8.18
N LEU A 133 -6.06 -10.97 8.08
CA LEU A 133 -6.58 -9.70 7.65
C LEU A 133 -6.94 -9.80 6.17
N LEU A 134 -8.21 -9.61 5.84
CA LEU A 134 -8.75 -9.71 4.48
C LEU A 134 -8.36 -8.49 3.62
N LYS A 135 -7.05 -8.29 3.41
CA LYS A 135 -6.49 -7.08 2.77
C LYS A 135 -7.02 -6.87 1.35
N MET A 136 -7.13 -7.93 0.56
CA MET A 136 -7.61 -7.85 -0.82
C MET A 136 -9.08 -7.46 -0.89
N ASP A 137 -9.92 -8.00 0.00
CA ASP A 137 -11.34 -7.64 0.07
C ASP A 137 -11.51 -6.21 0.58
N ILE A 138 -10.68 -5.76 1.53
CA ILE A 138 -10.64 -4.36 1.95
C ILE A 138 -10.26 -3.47 0.76
N ALA A 139 -9.25 -3.82 -0.02
CA ALA A 139 -8.82 -3.05 -1.19
C ALA A 139 -9.90 -2.99 -2.28
N ARG A 140 -10.58 -4.11 -2.56
CA ARG A 140 -11.72 -4.16 -3.50
C ARG A 140 -12.86 -3.26 -3.03
N THR A 141 -13.27 -3.43 -1.77
CA THR A 141 -14.33 -2.63 -1.15
C THR A 141 -13.96 -1.15 -1.10
N PHE A 142 -12.68 -0.82 -0.91
CA PHE A 142 -12.20 0.56 -0.94
C PHE A 142 -12.48 1.24 -2.27
N SER A 143 -12.22 0.56 -3.40
CA SER A 143 -12.54 1.09 -4.73
C SER A 143 -14.04 1.39 -4.87
N GLU A 144 -14.90 0.48 -4.39
CA GLU A 144 -16.35 0.67 -4.39
C GLU A 144 -16.77 1.86 -3.53
N VAL A 145 -16.23 1.99 -2.32
CA VAL A 145 -16.57 3.09 -1.41
C VAL A 145 -16.13 4.44 -1.98
N VAL A 146 -14.95 4.53 -2.62
CA VAL A 146 -14.51 5.74 -3.31
C VAL A 146 -15.47 6.12 -4.42
N LYS A 147 -15.95 5.16 -5.21
CA LYS A 147 -16.95 5.41 -6.27
C LYS A 147 -18.26 5.94 -5.70
N ILE A 148 -18.71 5.45 -4.55
CA ILE A 148 -19.97 5.88 -3.93
C ILE A 148 -19.83 7.25 -3.23
N LYS A 149 -18.69 7.51 -2.59
CA LYS A 149 -18.45 8.74 -1.84
C LYS A 149 -17.72 9.77 -2.71
N HIS A 150 -18.47 10.41 -3.59
CA HIS A 150 -17.94 11.42 -4.53
C HIS A 150 -17.34 12.68 -3.86
N ASN A 151 -17.70 12.99 -2.61
CA ASN A 151 -17.26 14.21 -1.90
C ASN A 151 -16.34 13.92 -0.70
N ILE A 152 -15.24 13.21 -0.93
CA ILE A 152 -14.19 13.08 0.10
C ILE A 152 -13.41 14.39 0.19
N SER A 153 -13.23 14.93 1.40
CA SER A 153 -12.52 16.19 1.58
C SER A 153 -11.09 16.12 1.03
N VAL A 154 -10.63 17.24 0.46
CA VAL A 154 -9.25 17.38 -0.04
C VAL A 154 -8.21 17.09 1.07
N ALA A 155 -8.56 17.41 2.33
CA ALA A 155 -7.72 17.19 3.49
C ALA A 155 -7.44 15.70 3.75
N GLU A 156 -8.44 14.82 3.59
CA GLU A 156 -8.23 13.38 3.78
C GLU A 156 -7.28 12.77 2.73
N TRP A 157 -7.23 13.36 1.53
CA TRP A 157 -6.30 12.96 0.48
C TRP A 157 -4.92 13.62 0.58
N ALA A 158 -4.69 14.53 1.52
CA ALA A 158 -3.45 15.31 1.58
C ALA A 158 -2.21 14.42 1.75
N VAL A 159 -2.32 13.34 2.53
CA VAL A 159 -1.22 12.37 2.71
C VAL A 159 -0.93 11.64 1.40
N ALA A 160 -1.96 11.12 0.72
CA ALA A 160 -1.80 10.45 -0.57
C ALA A 160 -1.18 11.37 -1.63
N LYS A 161 -1.62 12.63 -1.70
CA LYS A 161 -1.03 13.62 -2.60
C LYS A 161 0.46 13.85 -2.30
N LYS A 162 0.83 13.97 -1.03
CA LYS A 162 2.23 14.12 -0.61
C LYS A 162 3.08 12.91 -1.02
N VAL A 163 2.59 11.69 -0.80
CA VAL A 163 3.31 10.47 -1.20
C VAL A 163 3.45 10.38 -2.71
N VAL A 164 2.38 10.61 -3.47
CA VAL A 164 2.44 10.61 -4.94
C VAL A 164 3.46 11.62 -5.45
N ASN A 165 3.54 12.81 -4.86
CA ASN A 165 4.56 13.79 -5.21
C ASN A 165 5.98 13.32 -4.83
N GLY A 166 6.14 12.69 -3.66
CA GLY A 166 7.41 12.06 -3.26
C GLY A 166 7.87 11.00 -4.27
N ILE A 167 6.97 10.11 -4.70
CA ILE A 167 7.25 9.08 -5.72
C ILE A 167 7.71 9.76 -7.02
N LYS A 168 7.00 10.81 -7.46
CA LYS A 168 7.36 11.55 -8.68
C LYS A 168 8.75 12.16 -8.60
N THR A 169 9.10 12.78 -7.47
CA THR A 169 10.42 13.38 -7.26
C THR A 169 11.51 12.31 -7.25
N PHE A 170 11.28 11.20 -6.54
CA PHE A 170 12.22 10.08 -6.49
C PHE A 170 12.49 9.50 -7.89
N VAL A 171 11.43 9.19 -8.63
CA VAL A 171 11.53 8.64 -9.99
C VAL A 171 12.26 9.61 -10.92
N ARG A 172 11.93 10.92 -10.87
CA ARG A 172 12.60 11.95 -11.67
C ARG A 172 14.10 12.03 -11.40
N GLN A 173 14.51 12.08 -10.13
CA GLN A 173 15.92 12.16 -9.74
C GLN A 173 16.73 10.94 -10.21
N LYS A 174 16.12 9.75 -10.23
CA LYS A 174 16.76 8.53 -10.73
C LYS A 174 16.90 8.52 -12.25
N THR A 175 15.93 9.09 -12.98
CA THR A 175 16.05 9.24 -14.44
C THR A 175 17.14 10.23 -14.85
N THR A 176 17.30 11.37 -14.16
CA THR A 176 18.36 12.36 -14.48
C THR A 176 19.77 11.90 -14.10
N LYS A 177 19.93 11.12 -13.02
CA LYS A 177 21.25 10.53 -12.71
C LYS A 177 21.75 9.57 -13.79
N LYS A 178 20.85 8.93 -14.54
CA LYS A 178 21.20 7.99 -15.62
C LYS A 178 21.56 8.70 -16.94
N SER A 179 21.11 9.94 -17.15
CA SER A 179 21.44 10.73 -18.35
C SER A 179 22.81 11.41 -18.25
N ASN A 180 23.26 11.75 -17.04
CA ASN A 180 24.56 12.39 -16.82
C ASN A 180 25.71 11.39 -16.62
N ALA A 181 25.43 10.09 -16.68
CA ALA A 181 26.41 9.01 -16.59
C ALA A 181 26.68 8.32 -17.95
N LYS A 182 26.20 8.92 -19.04
CA LYS A 182 26.53 8.60 -20.43
C LYS A 182 27.29 9.77 -21.02
#